data_AF-A0A428QPT3-F1
#
_entry.id   AF-A0A428QPT3-F1
#
_cell.length_a   1.000
_cell.length_b   1.000
_cell.length_c   1.000
_cell.angle_alpha   90.00
_cell.angle_beta   90.00
_cell.angle_gamma   90.00
#
_symmetry.space_group_name_H-M   'P 1'
#
loop_
_entity.id
_entity.type
_entity.pdbx_description
1 polymer ?
#
loop_
_entity_poly.entity_id
_entity_poly.type
_entity_poly.pdbx_seq_one_letter_code
_entity_poly.pdbx_strand_id
1 'polypeptide(L)'
;MINDFAKQLKALHKPSTPIIFPNVWDVASFNTVVSLNSSSSKPVKALATASWAIAASLGIKDEDLTLEQNFDAVAKVATLCKAAGIPLSADLQDGYGEQIAATVKRAIEVGVVGANIEDTIPATGAFYPIDEQVQRL
;
A
#
# COMPACT_ATOMS: atom_id res chain seq x y z
N MET A 1 16.44 9.80 1.59
CA MET A 1 15.91 8.64 0.82
C MET A 1 14.44 8.38 1.14
N ILE A 2 14.04 7.78 2.28
CA ILE A 2 12.59 7.50 2.53
C ILE A 2 11.74 8.78 2.61
N ASN A 3 12.25 9.81 3.29
CA ASN A 3 11.61 11.13 3.37
C ASN A 3 11.44 11.80 1.99
N ASP A 4 12.26 11.45 0.99
CA ASP A 4 12.15 12.03 -0.36
C ASP A 4 11.02 11.35 -1.12
N PHE A 5 10.87 10.03 -1.01
CA PHE A 5 9.71 9.32 -1.56
C PHE A 5 8.38 9.76 -0.93
N ALA A 6 8.36 9.99 0.39
CA ALA A 6 7.17 10.53 1.05
C ALA A 6 6.79 11.93 0.54
N LYS A 7 7.78 12.82 0.35
CA LYS A 7 7.56 14.14 -0.26
C LYS A 7 7.09 14.04 -1.71
N GLN A 8 7.65 13.12 -2.49
CA GLN A 8 7.23 12.86 -3.87
C GLN A 8 5.79 12.37 -3.92
N LEU A 9 5.43 11.36 -3.12
CA LEU A 9 4.08 10.82 -3.05
C LEU A 9 3.06 11.91 -2.68
N LYS A 10 3.37 12.70 -1.64
CA LYS A 10 2.53 13.84 -1.22
C LYS A 10 2.35 14.86 -2.35
N ALA A 11 3.42 15.18 -3.09
CA ALA A 11 3.36 16.14 -4.18
C ALA A 11 2.54 15.66 -5.40
N LEU A 12 2.25 14.35 -5.52
CA LEU A 12 1.42 13.80 -6.59
C LEU A 12 -0.08 13.99 -6.34
N HIS A 13 -0.49 14.27 -5.10
CA HIS A 13 -1.89 14.49 -4.73
C HIS A 13 -2.30 15.93 -5.04
N LYS A 14 -2.67 16.20 -6.30
CA LYS A 14 -3.08 17.52 -6.78
C LYS A 14 -4.55 17.52 -7.23
N PRO A 15 -5.42 18.36 -6.64
CA PRO A 15 -6.77 18.55 -7.13
C PRO A 15 -6.78 18.86 -8.64
N SER A 16 -7.74 18.31 -9.37
CA SER A 16 -7.88 18.45 -10.83
C SER A 16 -6.73 17.88 -11.67
N THR A 17 -5.73 17.22 -11.07
CA THR A 17 -4.68 16.47 -11.78
C THR A 17 -4.44 15.15 -11.06
N PRO A 18 -5.40 14.21 -11.13
CA PRO A 18 -5.31 12.96 -10.39
C PRO A 18 -4.13 12.12 -10.90
N ILE A 19 -3.51 11.42 -9.97
CA ILE A 19 -2.53 10.38 -10.26
C ILE A 19 -3.24 9.05 -10.48
N ILE A 20 -2.74 8.27 -11.43
CA ILE A 20 -3.09 6.85 -11.58
C ILE A 20 -2.19 6.07 -10.63
N PHE A 21 -2.80 5.32 -9.70
CA PHE A 21 -2.14 4.36 -8.80
C PHE A 21 -2.44 2.94 -9.27
N PRO A 22 -1.52 2.28 -9.99
CA PRO A 22 -1.65 0.86 -10.27
C PRO A 22 -1.44 0.05 -8.99
N ASN A 23 -2.34 -0.89 -8.74
CA ASN A 23 -2.18 -1.87 -7.67
C ASN A 23 -1.28 -3.02 -8.15
N VAL A 24 -0.28 -3.38 -7.34
CA VAL A 24 0.65 -4.48 -7.57
C VAL A 24 0.75 -5.32 -6.30
N TRP A 25 0.80 -6.65 -6.46
CA TRP A 25 0.73 -7.60 -5.34
C TRP A 25 1.87 -8.62 -5.35
N ASP A 26 2.68 -8.65 -6.42
CA ASP A 26 3.80 -9.54 -6.58
C ASP A 26 4.87 -8.99 -7.55
N VAL A 27 5.88 -9.81 -7.86
CA VAL A 27 6.96 -9.45 -8.78
C VAL A 27 6.45 -9.31 -10.22
N ALA A 28 5.52 -10.17 -10.63
CA ALA A 28 5.03 -10.21 -12.00
C ALA A 28 4.23 -8.94 -12.32
N SER A 29 3.24 -8.62 -11.49
CA SER A 29 2.44 -7.38 -11.57
C SER A 29 3.31 -6.13 -11.49
N PHE A 30 4.29 -6.09 -10.57
CA PHE A 30 5.27 -5.00 -10.51
C PHE A 30 6.01 -4.82 -11.85
N ASN A 31 6.61 -5.89 -12.38
CA ASN A 31 7.38 -5.83 -13.62
C ASN A 31 6.51 -5.42 -14.81
N THR A 32 5.29 -5.96 -14.90
CA THR A 32 4.33 -5.61 -15.94
C THR A 32 4.01 -4.13 -15.92
N VAL A 33 3.67 -3.57 -14.76
CA VAL A 33 3.34 -2.14 -14.64
C VAL A 33 4.56 -1.26 -14.91
N VAL A 34 5.70 -1.56 -14.30
CA VAL A 34 6.92 -0.73 -14.44
C VAL A 34 7.50 -0.78 -15.84
N SER A 35 7.21 -1.82 -16.64
CA SER A 35 7.60 -1.88 -18.06
C SER A 35 7.02 -0.76 -18.92
N LEU A 36 5.99 -0.06 -18.44
CA LEU A 36 5.43 1.13 -19.09
C LEU A 36 6.36 2.35 -19.00
N ASN A 37 7.34 2.34 -18.09
CA ASN A 37 8.36 3.38 -17.99
C ASN A 37 9.51 3.08 -18.98
N SER A 38 9.97 4.11 -19.67
CA SER A 38 11.12 4.10 -20.57
C SER A 38 12.08 5.25 -20.25
N SER A 39 13.15 5.39 -21.05
CA SER A 39 14.06 6.54 -20.95
C SER A 39 13.39 7.86 -21.35
N SER A 40 12.36 7.82 -22.20
CA SER A 40 11.68 9.00 -22.74
C SER A 40 10.36 9.33 -22.04
N SER A 41 9.73 8.36 -21.35
CA SER A 41 8.44 8.55 -20.68
C SER A 41 8.36 7.75 -19.38
N LYS A 42 7.85 8.36 -18.31
CA LYS A 42 7.64 7.72 -17.00
C LYS A 42 6.20 7.91 -16.51
N PRO A 43 5.21 7.23 -17.12
CA PRO A 43 3.82 7.34 -16.71
C PRO A 43 3.56 6.79 -15.30
N VAL A 44 4.32 5.78 -14.84
CA VAL A 44 4.17 5.19 -13.51
C VAL A 44 4.97 6.01 -12.51
N LYS A 45 4.28 6.90 -11.80
CA LYS A 45 4.87 7.85 -10.84
C LYS A 45 4.78 7.38 -9.37
N ALA A 46 3.87 6.47 -9.08
CA ALA A 46 3.69 5.82 -7.79
C ALA A 46 3.00 4.47 -8.00
N LEU A 47 3.09 3.60 -7.00
CA LEU A 47 2.42 2.30 -6.97
C LEU A 47 1.66 2.15 -5.66
N ALA A 48 0.67 1.26 -5.64
CA ALA A 48 0.00 0.83 -4.42
C ALA A 48 0.00 -0.70 -4.32
N THR A 49 -0.07 -1.26 -3.11
CA THR A 49 -0.52 -2.65 -2.93
C THR A 49 -2.03 -2.70 -2.78
N ALA A 50 -2.61 -3.89 -2.95
CA ALA A 50 -4.02 -4.16 -2.70
C ALA A 50 -4.16 -5.46 -1.92
N SER A 51 -4.73 -5.38 -0.71
CA SER A 51 -4.92 -6.54 0.17
C SER A 51 -5.75 -7.62 -0.50
N TRP A 52 -6.85 -7.24 -1.15
CA TRP A 52 -7.68 -8.16 -1.93
C TRP A 52 -6.91 -8.97 -2.98
N ALA A 53 -6.03 -8.31 -3.75
CA ALA A 53 -5.26 -8.98 -4.80
C ALA A 53 -4.19 -9.91 -4.21
N ILE A 54 -3.58 -9.52 -3.09
CA ILE A 54 -2.66 -10.36 -2.33
C ILE A 54 -3.40 -11.59 -1.80
N ALA A 55 -4.54 -11.42 -1.15
CA ALA A 55 -5.39 -12.51 -0.65
C ALA A 55 -5.81 -13.47 -1.76
N ALA A 56 -6.29 -12.94 -2.89
CA ALA A 56 -6.67 -13.72 -4.05
C ALA A 56 -5.50 -14.55 -4.61
N SER A 57 -4.27 -14.01 -4.61
CA SER A 57 -3.07 -14.74 -5.03
C SER A 57 -2.70 -15.91 -4.11
N LEU A 58 -3.14 -15.87 -2.85
CA LEU A 58 -2.99 -16.92 -1.86
C LEU A 58 -4.18 -17.89 -1.82
N GLY A 59 -5.23 -17.64 -2.61
CA GLY A 59 -6.45 -18.47 -2.64
C GLY A 59 -7.34 -18.32 -1.41
N ILE A 60 -7.22 -17.20 -0.69
CA ILE A 60 -8.04 -16.88 0.49
C ILE A 60 -8.89 -15.64 0.24
N LYS A 61 -9.85 -15.37 1.12
CA LYS A 61 -10.61 -14.13 1.10
C LYS A 61 -9.80 -12.99 1.69
N ASP A 62 -10.18 -11.76 1.37
CA ASP A 62 -9.47 -10.57 1.83
C ASP A 62 -9.56 -10.38 3.35
N GLU A 63 -10.75 -10.63 3.92
CA GLU A 63 -10.96 -10.60 5.36
C GLU A 63 -10.16 -11.65 6.15
N ASP A 64 -9.69 -12.70 5.47
CA ASP A 64 -8.88 -13.77 6.05
C ASP A 64 -7.37 -13.51 5.90
N LEU A 65 -6.96 -12.45 5.20
CA LEU A 65 -5.55 -12.12 4.96
C LEU A 65 -4.88 -11.64 6.24
N THR A 66 -3.98 -12.45 6.80
CA THR A 66 -3.26 -12.08 8.03
C THR A 66 -2.24 -10.97 7.78
N LEU A 67 -1.88 -10.24 8.86
CA LEU A 67 -0.83 -9.22 8.82
C LEU A 67 0.47 -9.77 8.22
N GLU A 68 0.92 -10.96 8.64
CA GLU A 68 2.16 -11.54 8.12
C GLU A 68 2.08 -11.83 6.61
N GLN A 69 0.97 -12.40 6.14
CA GLN A 69 0.78 -12.68 4.72
C GLN A 69 0.75 -11.41 3.86
N ASN A 70 0.03 -10.38 4.31
CA ASN A 70 0.02 -9.08 3.61
C ASN A 70 1.43 -8.48 3.62
N PHE A 71 2.10 -8.51 4.77
CA PHE A 71 3.39 -7.88 4.94
C PHE A 71 4.51 -8.57 4.12
N ASP A 72 4.46 -9.88 3.95
CA ASP A 72 5.38 -10.63 3.08
C ASP A 72 5.33 -10.10 1.63
N ALA A 73 4.12 -9.85 1.12
CA ALA A 73 3.92 -9.27 -0.21
C ALA A 73 4.35 -7.79 -0.26
N VAL A 74 3.91 -6.97 0.72
CA VAL A 74 4.23 -5.54 0.80
C VAL A 74 5.74 -5.32 0.87
N ALA A 75 6.48 -6.05 1.72
CA ALA A 75 7.92 -5.90 1.86
C ALA A 75 8.67 -6.25 0.56
N LYS A 76 8.19 -7.26 -0.17
CA LYS A 76 8.74 -7.65 -1.47
C LYS A 76 8.53 -6.56 -2.51
N VAL A 77 7.31 -6.03 -2.62
CA VAL A 77 6.98 -4.93 -3.55
C VAL A 77 7.73 -3.64 -3.16
N ALA A 78 7.82 -3.32 -1.87
CA ALA A 78 8.54 -2.15 -1.38
C ALA A 78 10.02 -2.17 -1.76
N THR A 79 10.66 -3.33 -1.67
CA THR A 79 12.05 -3.53 -2.11
C THR A 79 12.22 -3.22 -3.59
N LEU A 80 11.32 -3.69 -4.44
CA LEU A 80 11.34 -3.44 -5.89
C LEU A 80 11.07 -1.96 -6.21
N CYS A 81 10.08 -1.36 -5.56
CA CYS A 81 9.73 0.06 -5.72
C CYS A 81 10.91 0.97 -5.36
N LYS A 82 11.59 0.68 -4.25
CA LYS A 82 12.82 1.37 -3.83
C LYS A 82 13.92 1.27 -4.88
N ALA A 83 14.15 0.08 -5.45
CA ALA A 83 15.13 -0.12 -6.50
C ALA A 83 14.78 0.64 -7.80
N ALA A 84 13.49 0.74 -8.13
CA ALA A 84 13.00 1.47 -9.30
C ALA A 84 12.88 3.00 -9.10
N GLY A 85 13.04 3.49 -7.87
CA GLY A 85 12.86 4.90 -7.56
C GLY A 85 11.40 5.36 -7.59
N ILE A 86 10.46 4.46 -7.30
CA ILE A 86 9.01 4.72 -7.35
C ILE A 86 8.46 4.66 -5.92
N PRO A 87 7.75 5.69 -5.43
CA PRO A 87 7.14 5.66 -4.11
C PRO A 87 5.96 4.66 -4.07
N LEU A 88 5.80 3.97 -2.93
CA LEU A 88 4.78 2.95 -2.70
C LEU A 88 3.83 3.37 -1.59
N SER A 89 2.52 3.26 -1.84
CA SER A 89 1.48 3.24 -0.81
C SER A 89 1.10 1.78 -0.51
N ALA A 90 0.84 1.42 0.74
CA ALA A 90 0.36 0.07 1.08
C ALA A 90 -1.10 0.09 1.49
N ASP A 91 -1.86 -0.88 1.02
CA ASP A 91 -3.13 -1.24 1.64
C ASP A 91 -2.86 -2.08 2.89
N LEU A 92 -3.24 -1.54 4.05
CA LEU A 92 -3.01 -2.14 5.37
C LEU A 92 -4.34 -2.55 6.03
N GLN A 93 -5.42 -2.68 5.26
CA GLN A 93 -6.78 -2.93 5.75
C GLN A 93 -7.14 -1.95 6.88
N ASP A 94 -7.76 -2.41 7.97
CA ASP A 94 -8.06 -1.57 9.13
C ASP A 94 -6.83 -1.23 9.99
N GLY A 95 -5.61 -1.62 9.58
CA GLY A 95 -4.41 -1.58 10.40
C GLY A 95 -4.19 -2.83 11.24
N TYR A 96 -4.98 -3.88 11.04
CA TYR A 96 -4.99 -5.14 11.79
C TYR A 96 -5.42 -4.97 13.25
N GLY A 97 -6.53 -4.25 13.45
CA GLY A 97 -7.11 -3.99 14.77
C GLY A 97 -6.21 -3.14 15.67
N GLU A 98 -5.93 -3.61 16.89
CA GLU A 98 -5.09 -2.92 17.88
C GLU A 98 -3.61 -2.80 17.46
N GLN A 99 -3.20 -3.51 16.40
CA GLN A 99 -1.82 -3.54 15.93
C GLN A 99 -1.45 -2.35 15.02
N ILE A 100 -2.38 -1.44 14.74
CA ILE A 100 -2.24 -0.35 13.76
C ILE A 100 -0.91 0.41 13.86
N ALA A 101 -0.49 0.81 15.06
CA ALA A 101 0.76 1.54 15.25
C ALA A 101 2.00 0.69 14.86
N ALA A 102 1.99 -0.60 15.21
CA ALA A 102 3.05 -1.53 14.84
C ALA A 102 3.03 -1.84 13.35
N THR A 103 1.85 -2.02 12.75
CA THR A 103 1.64 -2.22 11.31
C THR A 103 2.22 -1.07 10.50
N VAL A 104 1.86 0.18 10.84
CA VAL A 104 2.36 1.38 10.15
C VAL A 104 3.87 1.53 10.33
N LYS A 105 4.39 1.30 11.55
CA LYS A 105 5.83 1.34 11.79
C LYS A 105 6.59 0.34 10.92
N ARG A 106 6.11 -0.91 10.85
CA ARG A 106 6.72 -1.98 10.04
C ARG A 106 6.69 -1.61 8.55
N ALA A 107 5.59 -1.04 8.06
CA ALA A 107 5.49 -0.58 6.67
C ALA A 107 6.54 0.51 6.34
N ILE A 108 6.72 1.49 7.24
CA ILE A 108 7.76 2.52 7.10
C ILE A 108 9.15 1.88 7.06
N GLU A 109 9.44 0.90 7.91
CA GLU A 109 10.75 0.24 7.99
C GLU A 109 11.15 -0.43 6.66
N VAL A 110 10.20 -0.95 5.88
CA VAL A 110 10.47 -1.57 4.57
C VAL A 110 10.44 -0.58 3.39
N GLY A 111 10.13 0.69 3.63
CA GLY A 111 10.17 1.74 2.61
C GLY A 111 8.83 2.15 2.03
N VAL A 112 7.71 1.69 2.60
CA VAL A 112 6.37 2.23 2.29
C VAL A 112 6.28 3.68 2.77
N VAL A 113 5.66 4.54 1.97
CA VAL A 113 5.57 5.99 2.24
C VAL A 113 4.15 6.56 2.17
N GLY A 114 3.14 5.71 1.98
CA GLY A 114 1.71 6.02 2.10
C GLY A 114 0.95 4.78 2.56
N ALA A 115 -0.24 4.96 3.11
CA ALA A 115 -1.08 3.84 3.51
C ALA A 115 -2.56 4.14 3.33
N ASN A 116 -3.34 3.10 3.04
CA ASN A 116 -4.77 3.07 3.28
C ASN A 116 -4.99 2.39 4.65
N ILE A 117 -5.80 3.03 5.49
CA ILE A 117 -6.33 2.48 6.73
C ILE A 117 -7.84 2.58 6.66
N GLU A 118 -8.51 1.44 6.75
CA GLU A 118 -9.97 1.34 6.65
C GLU A 118 -10.63 1.45 8.02
N ASP A 119 -11.90 1.87 8.00
CA ASP A 119 -12.73 2.03 9.19
C ASP A 119 -13.72 0.88 9.38
N THR A 120 -13.58 -0.20 8.61
CA THR A 120 -14.40 -1.40 8.69
C THR A 120 -13.64 -2.51 9.42
N ILE A 121 -14.30 -3.16 10.39
CA ILE A 121 -13.75 -4.30 11.14
C ILE A 121 -13.87 -5.57 10.27
N PRO A 122 -12.76 -6.19 9.82
CA PRO A 122 -12.82 -7.29 8.85
C PRO A 122 -13.68 -8.48 9.31
N ALA A 123 -13.58 -8.84 10.59
CA ALA A 123 -14.30 -9.98 11.16
C ALA A 123 -15.83 -9.83 11.19
N THR A 124 -16.36 -8.59 11.12
CA THR A 124 -17.79 -8.32 11.27
C THR A 124 -18.40 -7.53 10.12
N GLY A 125 -17.58 -6.85 9.32
CA GLY A 125 -18.03 -5.89 8.31
C GLY A 125 -18.67 -4.62 8.91
N ALA A 126 -18.65 -4.46 10.25
CA ALA A 126 -19.16 -3.28 10.91
C ALA A 126 -18.13 -2.15 10.89
N PHE A 127 -18.60 -0.90 10.93
CA PHE A 127 -17.72 0.25 11.07
C PHE A 127 -17.28 0.43 12.52
N TYR A 128 -16.03 0.86 12.72
CA TYR A 128 -15.59 1.42 14.00
C TYR A 128 -16.43 2.67 14.35
N PRO A 129 -16.71 2.97 15.63
CA PRO A 129 -17.30 4.25 16.03
C PRO A 129 -16.42 5.42 15.57
N ILE A 130 -17.03 6.54 15.16
CA ILE A 130 -16.30 7.69 14.59
C ILE A 130 -15.17 8.21 15.49
N ASP A 131 -15.38 8.26 16.80
CA ASP A 131 -14.36 8.71 17.76
C ASP A 131 -13.15 7.76 17.78
N GLU A 132 -13.38 6.46 17.59
CA GLU A 132 -12.31 5.48 17.48
C GLU A 132 -11.61 5.59 16.13
N GLN A 133 -12.35 5.76 15.03
CA GLN A 133 -11.77 5.98 13.69
C GLN A 133 -10.78 7.16 13.69
N VAL A 134 -11.15 8.28 14.31
CA VAL A 134 -10.30 9.47 14.40
C VAL A 134 -9.06 9.19 15.25
N GLN A 135 -9.16 8.44 16.34
CA GLN A 135 -7.99 8.11 17.19
C GLN A 135 -7.01 7.17 16.51
N ARG A 136 -7.48 6.37 15.55
CA ARG A 136 -6.66 5.41 14.79
C ARG A 136 -5.78 6.08 13.73
N LEU A 137 -6.10 7.29 13.27
CA LEU A 137 -5.41 8.03 12.20
C LEU A 137 -4.45 9.12 12.73
#